data_AF-A0A3M1LGE8-F1
#
_entry.id   AF-A0A3M1LGE8-F1
#
_cell.length_a   1.000
_cell.length_b   1.000
_cell.length_c   1.000
_cell.angle_alpha   90.00
_cell.angle_beta   90.00
_cell.angle_gamma   90.00
#
_symmetry.space_group_name_H-M   'P 1'
#
loop_
_entity.id
_entity.type
_entity.pdbx_description
1 polymer ?
#
loop_
_entity_poly.entity_id
_entity_poly.type
_entity_poly.pdbx_seq_one_letter_code
_entity_poly.pdbx_strand_id
1 'polypeptide(L)'
;MIQTDIINLQNKTQPFVYIVKVEKEGVAYSISYNKGVLSANEKVSVANSWIPQEEGEYKITVFVWSDIDGREVLTKKKSMEVIVG
;
A
#
# COMPACT_ATOMS: atom_id res chain seq x y z
N MET A 1 7.81 10.02 0.41
CA MET A 1 6.53 9.51 0.94
C MET A 1 5.80 8.74 -0.16
N ILE A 2 5.06 7.69 0.18
CA ILE A 2 4.27 6.90 -0.76
C ILE A 2 2.80 7.17 -0.47
N GLN A 3 2.07 7.67 -1.46
CA GLN A 3 0.68 8.08 -1.32
C GLN A 3 -0.21 7.37 -2.34
N THR A 4 -1.43 7.03 -1.94
CA THR A 4 -2.41 6.39 -2.83
C THR A 4 -3.82 6.83 -2.47
N ASP A 5 -4.59 7.16 -3.50
CA ASP A 5 -6.03 7.34 -3.37
C ASP A 5 -6.74 6.00 -3.39
N ILE A 6 -7.58 5.77 -2.39
CA ILE A 6 -8.44 4.60 -2.24
C ILE A 6 -9.88 5.09 -2.27
N ILE A 7 -10.69 4.48 -3.13
CA ILE A 7 -12.12 4.77 -3.22
C ILE A 7 -12.92 3.47 -3.02
N ASN A 8 -13.92 3.52 -2.16
CA ASN A 8 -14.85 2.42 -1.97
C ASN A 8 -16.02 2.55 -2.94
N LEU A 9 -15.98 1.81 -4.06
CA LEU A 9 -17.07 1.82 -5.06
C LEU A 9 -18.26 0.91 -4.69
N GLN A 10 -18.26 0.34 -3.48
CA GLN A 10 -19.35 -0.48 -2.99
C GLN A 10 -20.43 0.38 -2.32
N ASN A 11 -21.67 -0.10 -2.35
CA ASN A 11 -22.79 0.52 -1.63
C ASN A 11 -22.87 0.09 -0.15
N LYS A 12 -21.73 -0.21 0.46
CA LYS A 12 -21.61 -0.60 1.87
C LYS A 12 -20.28 -0.12 2.45
N THR A 13 -20.25 0.05 3.76
CA THR A 13 -19.00 0.27 4.50
C THR A 13 -18.10 -0.97 4.39
N GLN A 14 -16.80 -0.76 4.20
CA GLN A 14 -15.83 -1.86 4.17
C GLN A 14 -14.53 -1.49 4.91
N PRO A 15 -13.92 -2.45 5.64
CA PRO A 15 -12.56 -2.29 6.12
C PRO A 15 -11.57 -2.32 4.95
N PHE A 16 -10.40 -1.74 5.16
CA PHE A 16 -9.25 -1.94 4.29
C PHE A 16 -7.94 -1.99 5.07
N VAL A 17 -6.95 -2.62 4.47
CA VAL A 17 -5.55 -2.64 4.89
C VAL A 17 -4.71 -2.14 3.72
N TYR A 18 -4.05 -1.00 3.94
CA TYR A 18 -3.09 -0.40 3.01
C TYR A 18 -1.70 -0.90 3.35
N ILE A 19 -1.12 -1.73 2.49
CA ILE A 19 0.19 -2.36 2.71
C ILE A 19 1.20 -1.78 1.74
N VAL A 20 2.35 -1.38 2.26
CA VAL A 20 3.51 -0.97 1.47
C VAL A 20 4.61 -1.99 1.69
N LYS A 21 5.07 -2.60 0.61
CA LYS A 21 6.21 -3.50 0.58
C LYS A 21 7.31 -2.84 -0.23
N VAL A 22 8.48 -2.68 0.38
CA VAL A 22 9.70 -2.20 -0.26
C VAL A 22 10.63 -3.39 -0.43
N GLU A 23 11.11 -3.61 -1.64
CA GLU A 23 12.06 -4.66 -1.99
C GLU A 23 13.36 -4.05 -2.49
N LYS A 24 14.49 -4.68 -2.17
CA LYS A 24 15.81 -4.41 -2.74
C LYS A 24 16.35 -5.75 -3.24
N GLU A 25 16.74 -5.82 -4.51
CA GLU A 25 17.29 -7.04 -5.13
C GLU A 25 16.39 -8.29 -4.96
N GLY A 26 15.07 -8.09 -4.99
CA GLY A 26 14.08 -9.17 -4.82
C GLY A 26 13.85 -9.61 -3.36
N VAL A 27 14.56 -9.04 -2.39
CA VAL A 27 14.37 -9.29 -0.96
C VAL A 27 13.49 -8.21 -0.35
N ALA A 28 12.52 -8.59 0.48
CA ALA A 28 11.72 -7.63 1.23
C ALA A 28 12.61 -6.85 2.21
N TYR A 29 12.81 -5.57 1.94
CA TYR A 29 13.58 -4.65 2.77
C TYR A 29 12.72 -4.04 3.87
N SER A 30 11.46 -3.73 3.57
CA SER A 30 10.51 -3.19 4.54
C SER A 30 9.07 -3.58 4.18
N ILE A 31 8.25 -3.85 5.21
CA ILE A 31 6.80 -4.01 5.07
C ILE A 31 6.14 -3.18 6.17
N SER A 32 5.19 -2.34 5.78
CA SER A 32 4.38 -1.57 6.71
C SER A 32 2.92 -1.58 6.25
N TYR A 33 2.00 -1.40 7.19
CA TYR A 33 0.57 -1.35 6.87
C TYR A 33 -0.20 -0.41 7.78
N ASN A 34 -1.29 0.13 7.23
CA ASN A 34 -2.30 0.90 7.95
C ASN A 34 -3.66 0.28 7.73
N LYS A 35 -4.49 0.24 8.77
CA LYS A 35 -5.88 -0.21 8.69
C LYS A 35 -6.81 1.00 8.69
N GLY A 36 -7.93 0.85 8.03
CA GLY A 36 -9.00 1.85 8.07
C GLY A 36 -10.33 1.24 7.68
N VAL A 37 -11.34 2.09 7.65
CA VAL A 37 -12.69 1.77 7.21
C VAL A 37 -13.13 2.87 6.27
N LEU A 38 -13.76 2.49 5.16
CA LEU A 38 -14.35 3.42 4.20
C LEU A 38 -15.85 3.22 4.15
N SER A 39 -16.58 4.31 4.29
CA SER A 39 -18.02 4.34 4.03
C SER A 39 -18.29 4.09 2.53
N ALA A 40 -19.55 3.80 2.19
CA ALA A 40 -19.96 3.63 0.80
C ALA A 40 -19.61 4.89 -0.02
N ASN A 41 -19.00 4.71 -1.19
CA ASN A 41 -18.59 5.77 -2.12
C ASN A 41 -17.55 6.78 -1.56
N GLU A 42 -16.97 6.51 -0.38
CA GLU A 42 -15.96 7.37 0.22
C GLU A 42 -14.61 7.24 -0.50
N LYS A 43 -13.89 8.35 -0.62
CA LYS A 43 -12.51 8.42 -1.09
C LYS A 43 -11.61 8.94 0.03
N VAL A 44 -10.48 8.27 0.25
CA VAL A 44 -9.42 8.71 1.16
C VAL A 44 -8.07 8.68 0.45
N SER A 45 -7.18 9.59 0.82
CA SER A 45 -5.77 9.54 0.44
C SER A 45 -4.96 9.00 1.61
N VAL A 46 -4.33 7.83 1.44
CA VAL A 46 -3.47 7.21 2.45
C VAL A 46 -2.02 7.49 2.11
N ALA A 47 -1.23 7.87 3.11
CA ALA A 47 0.20 8.07 2.96
C ALA A 47 0.96 7.18 3.95
N ASN A 48 2.12 6.69 3.50
CA ASN A 48 3.08 5.96 4.32
C ASN A 48 4.49 6.51 4.05
N SER A 49 5.24 6.73 5.12
CA SER A 49 6.59 7.25 5.05
C SER A 49 7.59 6.11 5.17
N TRP A 50 8.49 6.03 4.19
CA TRP A 50 9.64 5.14 4.19
C TRP A 50 10.89 5.99 3.96
N ILE A 51 11.95 5.72 4.73
CA ILE A 51 13.25 6.36 4.64
C ILE A 51 14.27 5.26 4.32
N PRO A 52 14.91 5.27 3.13
CA PRO A 52 15.96 4.32 2.82
C PRO A 52 17.16 4.51 3.76
N GLN A 53 17.78 3.42 4.21
CA GLN A 53 19.03 3.49 5.00
C GLN A 53 20.27 3.33 4.12
N GLU A 54 20.10 2.89 2.87
CA GLU A 54 21.18 2.60 1.94
C GLU A 54 20.83 3.09 0.54
N GLU A 55 21.85 3.39 -0.25
CA GLU A 55 21.72 3.64 -1.68
C GLU A 55 21.34 2.35 -2.43
N GLY A 56 20.82 2.52 -3.65
CA GLY A 56 20.46 1.43 -4.55
C GLY A 56 19.09 1.58 -5.19
N GLU A 57 18.70 0.56 -5.94
CA GLU A 57 17.39 0.45 -6.58
C GLU A 57 16.42 -0.32 -5.70
N TYR A 58 15.24 0.25 -5.52
CA TYR A 58 14.16 -0.30 -4.71
C TYR A 58 12.88 -0.42 -5.50
N LYS A 59 12.21 -1.57 -5.34
CA LYS A 59 10.87 -1.78 -5.83
C LYS A 59 9.85 -1.57 -4.72
N ILE A 60 9.00 -0.56 -4.87
CA ILE A 60 7.90 -0.31 -3.93
C ILE A 60 6.62 -0.87 -4.53
N THR A 61 5.94 -1.75 -3.78
CA THR A 61 4.65 -2.31 -4.15
C THR A 61 3.60 -2.01 -3.09
N VAL A 62 2.48 -1.46 -3.54
CA VAL A 62 1.32 -1.11 -2.71
C VAL A 62 0.20 -2.11 -2.94
N PHE A 63 -0.36 -2.63 -1.85
CA PHE A 63 -1.55 -3.48 -1.85
C PHE A 63 -2.68 -2.83 -1.05
N VAL A 64 -3.92 -3.06 -1.47
CA VAL A 64 -5.11 -2.72 -0.68
C VAL A 64 -6.01 -3.95 -0.59
N TRP A 65 -6.13 -4.49 0.61
CA TRP A 65 -6.90 -5.70 0.93
C TRP A 65 -7.99 -5.39 1.95
N SER A 66 -8.98 -6.26 2.14
CA SER A 66 -10.01 -6.05 3.17
C SER A 66 -9.51 -6.32 4.59
N ASP A 67 -8.52 -7.20 4.72
CA ASP A 67 -7.84 -7.60 5.95
C ASP A 67 -6.34 -7.86 5.70
N ILE A 68 -5.61 -8.20 6.77
CA ILE A 68 -4.17 -8.52 6.69
C ILE A 68 -3.92 -10.00 6.33
N ASP A 69 -4.95 -10.85 6.47
CA ASP A 69 -4.81 -12.27 6.14
C ASP A 69 -4.84 -12.51 4.61
N GLY A 70 -5.24 -11.49 3.86
CA GLY A 70 -5.07 -11.42 2.41
C GLY A 70 -6.11 -12.23 1.65
N ARG A 71 -7.24 -12.57 2.29
CA ARG A 71 -8.29 -13.37 1.67
C ARG A 71 -9.04 -12.63 0.57
N GLU A 72 -9.14 -11.32 0.66
CA GLU A 72 -9.85 -10.51 -0.34
C GLU A 72 -9.03 -9.29 -0.77
N VAL A 73 -8.67 -9.29 -2.05
CA VAL A 73 -7.93 -8.21 -2.72
C VAL A 73 -8.92 -7.18 -3.23
N LEU A 74 -8.86 -5.95 -2.70
CA LEU A 74 -9.79 -4.87 -3.07
C LEU A 74 -9.38 -4.13 -4.34
N THR A 75 -8.09 -4.13 -4.69
CA THR A 75 -7.57 -3.46 -5.88
C THR A 75 -6.34 -4.14 -6.46
N LYS A 76 -6.05 -3.86 -7.74
CA LYS A 76 -4.79 -4.28 -8.35
C LYS A 76 -3.63 -3.59 -7.62
N LYS A 77 -2.61 -4.37 -7.27
CA LYS A 77 -1.36 -3.81 -6.71
C LYS A 77 -0.75 -2.78 -7.66
N LYS A 78 -0.11 -1.76 -7.09
CA LYS A 78 0.66 -0.76 -7.84
C LYS A 78 2.13 -0.92 -7.49
N SER A 79 3.01 -0.91 -8.49
CA SER A 79 4.46 -0.98 -8.29
C SER A 79 5.16 0.21 -8.92
N MET A 80 6.28 0.62 -8.33
CA MET A 80 7.20 1.63 -8.86
C MET A 80 8.64 1.27 -8.49
N GLU A 81 9.58 1.62 -9.36
CA GLU A 81 11.01 1.53 -9.08
C GLU A 81 11.53 2.90 -8.62
N VAL A 82 12.39 2.91 -7.61
CA VAL A 82 12.97 4.12 -7.01
C VAL A 82 14.47 3.93 -6.88
N ILE A 83 15.25 4.87 -7.42
CA ILE A 83 16.71 4.90 -7.26
C ILE A 83 17.03 5.87 -6.12
N VAL A 84 17.79 5.38 -5.14
CA VAL A 84 18.35 6.16 -4.03
C VAL A 84 19.87 6.22 -4.22
N GLY A 85 20.44 7.41 -4.14
CA GLY A 85 21.88 7.66 -4.23
C GLY A 85 22.28 8.84 -3.38
#